data_AF-A0A1B3WN52-F1
#
_entry.id   AF-A0A1B3WN52-F1
#
_cell.length_a   1.000
_cell.length_b   1.000
_cell.length_c   1.000
_cell.angle_alpha   90.00
_cell.angle_beta   90.00
_cell.angle_gamma   90.00
#
_symmetry.space_group_name_H-M   'P 1'
#
loop_
_entity.id
_entity.type
_entity.pdbx_description
1 polymer ?
#
loop_
_entity_poly.entity_id
_entity_poly.type
_entity_poly.pdbx_seq_one_letter_code
_entity_poly.pdbx_strand_id
1 'polypeptide(L)'
;MNSERAAESASAEQKKKASYVLDRPEPYDPQEAIRAVELPHHSTLFRIGVWMTVIGYLILILGAKPSFFGLDRSPVIGFVQTAVIILGLGLMCGGGYYCNRSFFRRYPESLTSSFGIRFVWTGFVISLFTGMADVFGIGSHPLPGVPFFGPLQSDGVVVGECVTAIGLVMLFIPSIERLFKRVRRRPTKEEVSEAERLKDLKS
;
A
#
# COMPACT_ATOMS: atom_id res chain seq x y z
N MET A 1 -14.62 28.61 -37.51
CA MET A 1 -14.63 27.18 -37.90
C MET A 1 -13.54 26.33 -37.23
N ASN A 2 -12.24 26.67 -37.27
CA ASN A 2 -11.20 25.84 -36.59
C ASN A 2 -11.22 25.92 -35.05
N SER A 3 -11.62 27.06 -34.47
CA SER A 3 -11.68 27.23 -33.00
C SER A 3 -12.81 26.43 -32.35
N GLU A 4 -13.95 26.30 -33.01
CA GLU A 4 -15.11 25.55 -32.47
C GLU A 4 -14.88 24.04 -32.52
N ARG A 5 -14.32 23.51 -33.61
CA ARG A 5 -13.92 22.09 -33.69
C ARG A 5 -12.87 21.71 -32.64
N ALA A 6 -11.94 22.62 -32.33
CA ALA A 6 -10.95 22.39 -31.27
C ALA A 6 -11.61 22.32 -29.88
N ALA A 7 -12.52 23.24 -29.56
CA ALA A 7 -13.29 23.23 -28.30
C ALA A 7 -14.19 21.99 -28.17
N GLU A 8 -14.80 21.56 -29.27
CA GLU A 8 -15.68 20.39 -29.32
C GLU A 8 -14.89 19.08 -29.16
N SER A 9 -13.70 18.99 -29.76
CA SER A 9 -12.80 17.85 -29.61
C SER A 9 -12.25 17.72 -28.18
N ALA A 10 -11.88 18.85 -27.54
CA ALA A 10 -11.46 18.90 -26.14
C ALA A 10 -12.62 18.49 -25.20
N SER A 11 -13.81 19.02 -25.42
CA SER A 11 -15.03 18.67 -24.67
C SER A 11 -15.37 17.18 -24.82
N ALA A 12 -15.24 16.61 -26.03
CA ALA A 12 -15.47 15.19 -26.30
C ALA A 12 -14.41 14.27 -25.66
N GLU A 13 -13.14 14.66 -25.67
CA GLU A 13 -12.08 13.92 -24.97
C GLU A 13 -12.29 13.95 -23.44
N GLN A 14 -12.76 15.09 -22.93
CA GLN A 14 -13.11 15.28 -21.53
C GLN A 14 -14.36 14.48 -21.15
N LYS A 15 -15.38 14.43 -22.02
CA LYS A 15 -16.56 13.55 -21.88
C LYS A 15 -16.18 12.07 -21.90
N LYS A 16 -15.23 11.67 -22.76
CA LYS A 16 -14.71 10.30 -22.82
C LYS A 16 -13.95 9.96 -21.55
N LYS A 17 -13.05 10.83 -21.08
CA LYS A 17 -12.34 10.67 -19.79
C LYS A 17 -13.32 10.62 -18.60
N ALA A 18 -14.38 11.42 -18.61
CA ALA A 18 -15.44 11.38 -17.61
C ALA A 18 -16.29 10.10 -17.68
N SER A 19 -16.57 9.59 -18.88
CA SER A 19 -17.30 8.32 -19.10
C SER A 19 -16.53 7.11 -18.55
N TYR A 20 -15.20 7.07 -18.67
CA TYR A 20 -14.37 6.07 -18.00
C TYR A 20 -14.45 6.12 -16.47
N VAL A 21 -14.90 7.24 -15.90
CA VAL A 21 -15.03 7.46 -14.45
C VAL A 21 -16.47 7.19 -13.97
N LEU A 22 -17.46 7.23 -14.88
CA LEU A 22 -18.91 7.12 -14.59
C LEU A 22 -19.45 5.68 -14.46
N ASP A 23 -18.61 4.65 -14.57
CA ASP A 23 -19.00 3.25 -14.32
C ASP A 23 -19.10 2.90 -12.82
N ARG A 24 -19.63 3.83 -12.01
CA ARG A 24 -19.47 3.87 -10.55
C ARG A 24 -20.80 3.53 -9.86
N PRO A 25 -20.88 2.55 -8.93
CA PRO A 25 -22.01 2.46 -8.02
C PRO A 25 -21.91 3.58 -6.96
N GLU A 26 -23.02 4.29 -6.77
CA GLU A 26 -23.20 5.54 -6.01
C GLU A 26 -23.15 5.39 -4.47
N PRO A 27 -23.04 6.49 -3.68
CA PRO A 27 -23.28 7.90 -4.03
C PRO A 27 -22.02 8.66 -4.46
N TYR A 28 -22.13 9.48 -5.49
CA TYR A 28 -21.03 10.14 -6.18
C TYR A 28 -21.32 11.64 -6.36
N ASP A 29 -20.48 12.50 -5.81
CA ASP A 29 -20.50 13.93 -6.14
C ASP A 29 -19.83 14.17 -7.51
N PRO A 30 -20.58 14.67 -8.51
CA PRO A 30 -20.06 14.97 -9.85
C PRO A 30 -18.94 16.02 -9.87
N GLN A 31 -18.76 16.83 -8.83
CA GLN A 31 -17.65 17.79 -8.77
C GLN A 31 -16.33 17.14 -8.32
N GLU A 32 -16.41 16.18 -7.42
CA GLU A 32 -15.26 15.42 -6.93
C GLU A 32 -14.65 14.55 -8.05
N ALA A 33 -15.50 14.07 -8.96
CA ALA A 33 -15.16 13.45 -10.23
C ALA A 33 -14.10 14.20 -11.03
N ILE A 34 -14.40 15.48 -11.28
CA ILE A 34 -13.68 16.35 -12.19
C ILE A 34 -12.34 16.68 -11.55
N ARG A 35 -12.35 16.99 -10.24
CA ARG A 35 -11.12 17.15 -9.45
C ARG A 35 -10.25 15.89 -9.47
N ALA A 36 -10.82 14.69 -9.37
CA ALA A 36 -10.06 13.44 -9.40
C ALA A 36 -9.42 13.12 -10.76
N VAL A 37 -10.05 13.56 -11.85
CA VAL A 37 -9.48 13.50 -13.21
C VAL A 37 -8.32 14.49 -13.37
N GLU A 38 -8.44 15.68 -12.76
CA GLU A 38 -7.43 16.75 -12.78
C GLU A 38 -6.18 16.42 -11.95
N LEU A 39 -6.30 15.59 -10.91
CA LEU A 39 -5.17 15.26 -10.04
C LEU A 39 -4.05 14.56 -10.84
N PRO A 40 -2.83 15.16 -10.91
CA PRO A 40 -1.72 14.57 -11.65
C PRO A 40 -1.36 13.19 -11.10
N HIS A 41 -0.98 12.27 -11.99
CA HIS A 41 -0.58 10.92 -11.60
C HIS A 41 0.81 10.98 -10.97
N HIS A 42 0.90 11.14 -9.64
CA HIS A 42 2.18 11.09 -8.93
C HIS A 42 2.68 9.65 -8.82
N SER A 43 3.21 9.13 -9.93
CA SER A 43 3.93 7.85 -9.98
C SER A 43 5.06 7.77 -8.95
N THR A 44 5.57 8.91 -8.48
CA THR A 44 6.58 9.03 -7.43
C THR A 44 6.13 8.41 -6.10
N LEU A 45 4.88 8.64 -5.64
CA LEU A 45 4.41 8.09 -4.36
C LEU A 45 4.28 6.56 -4.41
N PHE A 46 3.80 6.03 -5.55
CA PHE A 46 3.76 4.61 -5.79
C PHE A 46 5.18 4.00 -5.79
N ARG A 47 6.12 4.62 -6.51
CA ARG A 47 7.52 4.18 -6.55
C ARG A 47 8.15 4.19 -5.17
N ILE A 48 7.95 5.27 -4.40
CA ILE A 48 8.45 5.38 -3.03
C ILE A 48 7.86 4.26 -2.16
N GLY A 49 6.56 4.02 -2.24
CA GLY A 49 5.90 2.94 -1.50
C GLY A 49 6.50 1.56 -1.81
N VAL A 50 6.66 1.25 -3.10
CA VAL A 50 7.26 -0.02 -3.56
C VAL A 50 8.71 -0.15 -3.08
N TRP A 51 9.53 0.90 -3.27
CA TRP A 51 10.92 0.88 -2.81
C TRP A 51 11.01 0.69 -1.30
N MET A 52 10.16 1.36 -0.51
CA MET A 52 10.12 1.17 0.94
C MET A 52 9.69 -0.23 1.34
N THR A 53 8.71 -0.83 0.66
CA THR A 53 8.31 -2.22 0.94
C THR A 53 9.43 -3.20 0.61
N VAL A 54 10.13 -3.02 -0.52
CA VAL A 54 11.26 -3.88 -0.91
C VAL A 54 12.41 -3.74 0.09
N ILE A 55 12.82 -2.51 0.41
CA ILE A 55 13.90 -2.26 1.38
C ILE A 55 13.52 -2.80 2.76
N GLY A 56 12.29 -2.54 3.22
CA GLY A 56 11.77 -3.04 4.48
C GLY A 56 11.79 -4.58 4.55
N TYR A 57 11.39 -5.25 3.47
CA TYR A 57 11.43 -6.71 3.38
C TYR A 57 12.86 -7.27 3.42
N LEU A 58 13.81 -6.62 2.75
CA LEU A 58 15.23 -7.02 2.83
C LEU A 58 15.79 -6.88 4.25
N ILE A 59 15.46 -5.78 4.93
CA ILE A 59 15.84 -5.54 6.33
C ILE A 59 15.19 -6.59 7.24
N LEU A 60 13.92 -6.94 6.99
CA LEU A 60 13.21 -7.97 7.74
C LEU A 60 13.87 -9.34 7.57
N ILE A 61 14.30 -9.72 6.36
CA ILE A 61 15.05 -10.97 6.13
C ILE A 61 16.40 -10.94 6.85
N LEU A 62 17.12 -9.82 6.79
CA LEU A 62 18.40 -9.64 7.48
C LEU A 62 18.24 -9.85 8.99
N GLY A 63 17.16 -9.32 9.57
CA GLY A 63 16.78 -9.58 10.95
C GLY A 63 16.31 -11.02 11.19
N ALA A 64 15.47 -11.61 10.34
CA ALA A 64 14.91 -12.94 10.60
C ALA A 64 15.98 -14.05 10.53
N LYS A 65 16.95 -13.93 9.62
CA LYS A 65 18.04 -14.91 9.44
C LYS A 65 19.36 -14.20 9.13
N PRO A 66 20.04 -13.65 10.15
CA PRO A 66 21.35 -13.02 9.98
C PRO A 66 22.41 -14.01 9.43
N SER A 67 22.21 -15.32 9.63
CA SER A 67 23.12 -16.36 9.11
C SER A 67 23.17 -16.44 7.58
N PHE A 68 22.17 -15.91 6.86
CA PHE A 68 22.26 -15.81 5.39
C PHE A 68 23.32 -14.80 4.93
N PHE A 69 23.74 -13.89 5.81
CA PHE A 69 24.71 -12.83 5.52
C PHE A 69 26.07 -13.09 6.18
N GLY A 70 26.29 -14.29 6.73
CA GLY A 70 27.54 -14.65 7.40
C GLY A 70 27.77 -13.94 8.74
N LEU A 71 26.71 -13.39 9.36
CA LEU A 71 26.76 -12.81 10.70
C LEU A 71 26.65 -13.94 11.74
N ASP A 72 27.60 -13.99 12.68
CA ASP A 72 27.66 -15.03 13.72
C ASP A 72 26.45 -15.00 14.67
N ARG A 73 26.03 -16.17 15.17
CA ARG A 73 24.95 -16.30 16.15
C ARG A 73 25.48 -16.14 17.57
N SER A 74 25.90 -14.93 17.93
CA SER A 74 26.14 -14.61 19.34
C SER A 74 24.82 -14.25 20.03
N PRO A 75 24.54 -14.69 21.27
CA PRO A 75 23.34 -14.30 22.03
C PRO A 75 23.12 -12.78 22.12
N VAL A 76 24.21 -12.02 22.15
CA VAL A 76 24.19 -10.54 22.15
C VAL A 76 23.59 -9.98 20.84
N ILE A 77 23.66 -10.74 19.75
CA ILE A 77 23.13 -10.37 18.43
C ILE A 77 21.61 -10.57 18.35
N GLY A 78 21.01 -11.42 19.20
CA GLY A 78 19.55 -11.63 19.21
C GLY A 78 18.75 -10.36 19.52
N PHE A 79 19.29 -9.47 20.35
CA PHE A 79 18.69 -8.16 20.62
C PHE A 79 18.69 -7.25 19.38
N VAL A 80 19.85 -7.12 18.74
CA VAL A 80 20.00 -6.36 17.48
C VAL A 80 19.12 -6.96 16.40
N GLN A 81 18.99 -8.28 16.38
CA GLN A 81 18.16 -9.03 15.46
C GLN A 81 16.69 -8.61 15.55
N THR A 82 16.11 -8.59 16.75
CA THR A 82 14.71 -8.17 16.95
C THR A 82 14.49 -6.70 16.58
N ALA A 83 15.43 -5.81 16.91
CA ALA A 83 15.35 -4.40 16.51
C ALA A 83 15.36 -4.22 14.97
N VAL A 84 16.19 -4.99 14.27
CA VAL A 84 16.26 -5.00 12.79
C VAL A 84 14.96 -5.54 12.19
N ILE A 85 14.38 -6.61 12.74
CA ILE A 85 13.07 -7.14 12.31
C ILE A 85 11.99 -6.05 12.43
N ILE A 86 11.90 -5.40 13.59
CA ILE A 86 10.92 -4.33 13.84
C ILE A 86 11.12 -3.15 12.88
N LEU A 87 12.36 -2.75 12.62
CA LEU A 87 12.66 -1.69 11.65
C LEU A 87 12.19 -2.07 10.24
N GLY A 88 12.48 -3.29 9.80
CA GLY A 88 12.03 -3.82 8.52
C GLY A 88 10.50 -3.86 8.41
N LEU A 89 9.82 -4.33 9.47
CA LEU A 89 8.37 -4.36 9.56
C LEU A 89 7.78 -2.95 9.49
N GLY A 90 8.34 -1.98 10.20
CA GLY A 90 7.89 -0.58 10.16
C GLY A 90 8.00 0.05 8.76
N LEU A 91 9.11 -0.21 8.06
CA LEU A 91 9.28 0.21 6.67
C LEU A 91 8.29 -0.46 5.73
N MET A 92 7.99 -1.75 5.93
CA MET A 92 6.96 -2.46 5.16
C MET A 92 5.56 -1.88 5.41
N CYS A 93 5.21 -1.60 6.67
CA CYS A 93 3.93 -0.95 7.04
C CYS A 93 3.80 0.42 6.37
N GLY A 94 4.86 1.23 6.41
CA GLY A 94 4.93 2.51 5.72
C GLY A 94 4.79 2.37 4.20
N GLY A 95 5.54 1.46 3.58
CA GLY A 95 5.44 1.20 2.14
C GLY A 95 4.04 0.75 1.72
N GLY A 96 3.39 -0.10 2.52
CA GLY A 96 1.99 -0.50 2.34
C GLY A 96 1.02 0.68 2.37
N TYR A 97 1.20 1.61 3.32
CA TYR A 97 0.42 2.84 3.40
C TYR A 97 0.56 3.71 2.15
N TYR A 98 1.78 3.99 1.69
CA TYR A 98 2.01 4.82 0.50
C TYR A 98 1.50 4.16 -0.79
N CYS A 99 1.68 2.84 -0.93
CA CYS A 99 1.12 2.07 -2.03
C CYS A 99 -0.42 2.17 -2.05
N ASN A 100 -1.06 1.96 -0.90
CA ASN A 100 -2.51 2.05 -0.76
C ASN A 100 -3.03 3.45 -1.10
N ARG A 101 -2.39 4.50 -0.57
CA ARG A 101 -2.74 5.90 -0.83
C ARG A 101 -2.62 6.25 -2.31
N SER A 102 -1.63 5.70 -3.01
CA SER A 102 -1.48 5.89 -4.46
C SER A 102 -2.59 5.20 -5.25
N PHE A 103 -3.11 4.06 -4.78
CA PHE A 103 -4.19 3.32 -5.44
C PHE A 103 -5.56 3.95 -5.23
N PHE A 104 -5.86 4.41 -4.01
CA PHE A 104 -7.16 4.96 -3.63
C PHE A 104 -7.28 6.48 -3.83
N ARG A 105 -6.26 7.19 -4.33
CA ARG A 105 -6.34 8.66 -4.51
C ARG A 105 -7.45 9.16 -5.45
N ARG A 106 -8.05 8.28 -6.26
CA ARG A 106 -9.13 8.60 -7.22
C ARG A 106 -10.46 7.92 -6.90
N TYR A 107 -10.54 7.16 -5.81
CA TYR A 107 -11.73 6.40 -5.44
C TYR A 107 -12.00 6.54 -3.93
N PRO A 108 -13.26 6.45 -3.49
CA PRO A 108 -13.53 6.32 -2.06
C PRO A 108 -12.79 5.09 -1.51
N GLU A 109 -12.06 5.31 -0.41
CA GLU A 109 -11.39 4.24 0.34
C GLU A 109 -12.45 3.20 0.73
N SER A 110 -12.16 1.92 0.54
CA SER A 110 -13.10 0.88 0.99
C SER A 110 -13.06 0.79 2.50
N LEU A 111 -14.20 0.47 3.12
CA LEU A 111 -14.30 0.24 4.56
C LEU A 111 -13.25 -0.78 5.04
N THR A 112 -13.05 -1.85 4.28
CA THR A 112 -12.03 -2.87 4.54
C THR A 112 -10.60 -2.30 4.51
N SER A 113 -10.29 -1.38 3.59
CA SER A 113 -8.96 -0.75 3.51
C SER A 113 -8.73 0.20 4.69
N SER A 114 -9.76 0.97 5.09
CA SER A 114 -9.70 1.86 6.25
C SER A 114 -9.55 1.11 7.58
N PHE A 115 -10.12 -0.09 7.70
CA PHE A 115 -9.83 -0.99 8.84
C PHE A 115 -8.47 -1.67 8.70
N GLY A 116 -8.10 -2.11 7.49
CA GLY A 116 -6.83 -2.78 7.21
C GLY A 116 -5.63 -1.95 7.68
N ILE A 117 -5.60 -0.65 7.37
CA ILE A 117 -4.49 0.21 7.81
C ILE A 117 -4.40 0.31 9.34
N ARG A 118 -5.53 0.27 10.06
CA ARG A 118 -5.53 0.25 11.53
C ARG A 118 -4.96 -1.06 12.05
N PHE A 119 -5.36 -2.19 11.47
CA PHE A 119 -4.79 -3.50 11.82
C PHE A 119 -3.28 -3.58 11.57
N VAL A 120 -2.79 -3.01 10.46
CA VAL A 120 -1.35 -2.93 10.15
C VAL A 120 -0.59 -2.20 11.27
N TRP A 121 -1.03 -1.00 11.64
CA TRP A 121 -0.35 -0.22 12.68
C TRP A 121 -0.49 -0.84 14.06
N THR A 122 -1.66 -1.40 14.39
CA THR A 122 -1.87 -2.10 15.67
C THR A 122 -0.94 -3.30 15.80
N GLY A 123 -0.83 -4.15 14.76
CA GLY A 123 0.08 -5.28 14.75
C GLY A 123 1.55 -4.85 14.90
N PHE A 124 1.95 -3.79 14.19
CA PHE A 124 3.29 -3.21 14.32
C PHE A 124 3.59 -2.74 15.75
N VAL A 125 2.65 -2.04 16.39
CA VAL A 125 2.80 -1.58 17.77
C VAL A 125 2.93 -2.77 18.73
N ILE A 126 2.13 -3.82 18.55
CA ILE A 126 2.25 -5.06 19.35
C ILE A 126 3.66 -5.64 19.19
N SER A 127 4.15 -5.83 17.95
CA SER A 127 5.50 -6.36 17.70
C SER A 127 6.60 -5.46 18.28
N LEU A 128 6.46 -4.14 18.20
CA LEU A 128 7.42 -3.19 18.74
C LEU A 128 7.55 -3.32 20.27
N PHE A 129 6.43 -3.30 21.00
CA PHE A 129 6.46 -3.33 22.46
C PHE A 129 6.82 -4.71 23.01
N THR A 130 6.39 -5.78 22.35
CA THR A 130 6.74 -7.15 22.77
C THR A 130 8.21 -7.46 22.49
N GLY A 131 8.71 -7.09 21.31
CA GLY A 131 10.10 -7.34 20.91
C GLY A 131 11.12 -6.45 21.61
N MET A 132 10.71 -5.26 22.08
CA MET A 132 11.57 -4.31 22.81
C MET A 132 11.25 -4.22 24.30
N ALA A 133 10.51 -5.17 24.86
CA ALA A 133 10.04 -5.13 26.25
C ALA A 133 11.18 -4.97 27.27
N ASP A 134 12.30 -5.67 27.09
CA ASP A 134 13.47 -5.55 27.97
C ASP A 134 14.17 -4.18 27.86
N VAL A 135 14.14 -3.55 26.68
CA VAL A 135 14.72 -2.20 26.47
C VAL A 135 13.92 -1.13 27.17
N PHE A 136 12.60 -1.27 27.13
CA PHE A 136 11.70 -0.37 27.85
C PHE A 136 11.69 -0.62 29.36
N GLY A 137 12.40 -1.63 29.85
CA GLY A 137 12.48 -1.97 31.28
C GLY A 137 11.20 -2.61 31.83
N ILE A 138 10.30 -3.08 30.95
CA ILE A 138 9.06 -3.78 31.31
C ILE A 138 9.28 -5.31 31.30
N GLY A 139 10.31 -5.77 30.57
CA GLY A 139 10.63 -7.18 30.45
C GLY A 139 11.40 -7.77 31.63
N SER A 140 11.52 -9.09 31.63
CA SER A 140 12.02 -9.88 32.77
C SER A 140 13.54 -9.83 32.95
N HIS A 141 14.30 -9.36 31.95
CA HIS A 141 15.76 -9.28 32.01
C HIS A 141 16.24 -7.88 31.58
N PRO A 142 16.10 -6.85 32.44
CA PRO A 142 16.63 -5.53 32.15
C PRO A 142 18.16 -5.55 32.06
N LEU A 143 18.73 -4.72 31.16
CA LEU A 143 20.18 -4.51 31.09
C LEU A 143 20.72 -4.08 32.47
N PRO A 144 21.92 -4.55 32.92
CA PRO A 144 23.10 -4.92 32.12
C PRO A 144 23.40 -6.44 32.04
N GLY A 145 22.41 -7.30 32.32
CA GLY A 145 22.55 -8.75 32.16
C GLY A 145 22.67 -9.19 30.69
N VAL A 146 23.05 -10.44 30.45
CA VAL A 146 23.04 -11.02 29.09
C VAL A 146 21.62 -10.86 28.49
N PRO A 147 21.46 -10.17 27.34
CA PRO A 147 20.15 -9.99 26.73
C PRO A 147 19.54 -11.35 26.40
N PHE A 148 18.43 -11.70 27.03
CA PHE A 148 17.75 -12.96 26.82
C PHE A 148 16.39 -12.73 26.18
N PHE A 149 16.30 -13.00 24.89
CA PHE A 149 15.03 -12.97 24.18
C PHE A 149 14.14 -14.12 24.66
N GLY A 150 13.18 -13.80 25.53
CA GLY A 150 12.31 -14.79 26.15
C GLY A 150 11.25 -15.34 25.18
N PRO A 151 10.76 -16.57 25.41
CA PRO A 151 9.67 -17.15 24.59
C PRO A 151 8.43 -16.27 24.50
N LEU A 152 8.04 -15.61 25.60
CA LEU A 152 6.89 -14.70 25.63
C LEU A 152 7.08 -13.45 24.74
N GLN A 153 8.31 -12.95 24.61
CA GLN A 153 8.59 -11.84 23.69
C GLN A 153 8.51 -12.32 22.24
N SER A 154 9.07 -13.50 21.95
CA SER A 154 8.98 -14.13 20.63
C SER A 154 7.54 -14.33 20.20
N ASP A 155 6.71 -14.92 21.06
CA ASP A 155 5.31 -15.17 20.77
C ASP A 155 4.54 -13.86 20.57
N GLY A 156 4.84 -12.83 21.38
CA GLY A 156 4.28 -11.50 21.22
C GLY A 156 4.61 -10.85 19.86
N VAL A 157 5.86 -10.97 19.42
CA VAL A 157 6.30 -10.46 18.11
C VAL A 157 5.56 -11.19 16.98
N VAL A 158 5.47 -12.52 17.06
CA VAL A 158 4.76 -13.36 16.07
C VAL A 158 3.28 -13.00 16.00
N VAL A 159 2.62 -12.78 17.14
CA VAL A 159 1.23 -12.34 17.17
C VAL A 159 1.07 -10.98 16.48
N GLY A 160 1.96 -10.01 16.77
CA GLY A 160 1.93 -8.70 16.12
C GLY A 160 2.18 -8.78 14.60
N GLU A 161 3.07 -9.66 14.15
CA GLU A 161 3.32 -9.92 12.73
C GLU A 161 2.09 -10.52 12.05
N CYS A 162 1.41 -11.49 12.68
CA CYS A 162 0.17 -12.08 12.18
C CYS A 162 -0.94 -11.03 12.03
N VAL A 163 -1.13 -10.18 13.05
CA VAL A 163 -2.12 -9.08 13.00
C VAL A 163 -1.78 -8.08 11.87
N THR A 164 -0.49 -7.77 11.71
CA THR A 164 0.00 -6.90 10.63
C THR A 164 -0.26 -7.52 9.26
N ALA A 165 0.01 -8.82 9.10
CA ALA A 165 -0.21 -9.54 7.85
C ALA A 165 -1.70 -9.57 7.46
N ILE A 166 -2.58 -9.82 8.41
CA ILE A 166 -4.04 -9.72 8.20
C ILE A 166 -4.42 -8.31 7.76
N GLY A 167 -3.89 -7.29 8.43
CA GLY A 167 -4.10 -5.89 8.06
C GLY A 167 -3.65 -5.57 6.63
N LEU A 168 -2.47 -6.04 6.22
CA LEU A 168 -1.95 -5.86 4.87
C LEU A 168 -2.84 -6.55 3.82
N VAL A 169 -3.31 -7.77 4.10
CA VAL A 169 -4.26 -8.47 3.22
C VAL A 169 -5.55 -7.67 3.05
N MET A 170 -6.14 -7.18 4.15
CA MET A 170 -7.34 -6.33 4.11
C MET A 170 -7.11 -5.00 3.37
N LEU A 171 -5.91 -4.42 3.50
CA LEU A 171 -5.50 -3.19 2.82
C LEU A 171 -5.46 -3.38 1.30
N PHE A 172 -4.91 -4.50 0.82
CA PHE A 172 -4.64 -4.72 -0.61
C PHE A 172 -5.76 -5.44 -1.37
N ILE A 173 -6.60 -6.28 -0.75
CA ILE A 173 -7.68 -7.01 -1.45
C ILE A 173 -8.56 -6.08 -2.31
N PRO A 174 -9.11 -4.96 -1.80
CA PRO A 174 -10.00 -4.11 -2.58
C PRO A 174 -9.25 -3.33 -3.67
N SER A 175 -7.96 -3.06 -3.47
CA SER A 175 -7.08 -2.44 -4.47
C SER A 175 -6.87 -3.35 -5.67
N ILE A 176 -6.62 -4.64 -5.39
CA ILE A 176 -6.33 -5.67 -6.40
C ILE A 176 -7.59 -5.94 -7.24
N GLU A 177 -8.75 -6.10 -6.61
CA GLU A 177 -10.01 -6.32 -7.34
C GLU A 177 -10.31 -5.17 -8.32
N ARG A 178 -10.14 -3.92 -7.87
CA ARG A 178 -10.35 -2.73 -8.70
C ARG A 178 -9.30 -2.61 -9.82
N LEU A 179 -8.06 -3.04 -9.58
CA LEU A 179 -7.02 -3.10 -10.61
C LEU A 179 -7.38 -4.10 -11.70
N PHE A 180 -7.81 -5.31 -11.33
CA PHE A 180 -8.21 -6.34 -12.29
C PHE A 180 -9.43 -5.93 -13.13
N LYS A 181 -10.45 -5.32 -12.50
CA LYS A 181 -11.59 -4.77 -13.23
C LYS A 181 -11.16 -3.74 -14.30
N ARG A 182 -10.21 -2.85 -13.98
CA ARG A 182 -9.66 -1.87 -14.94
C ARG A 182 -8.90 -2.52 -16.10
N VAL A 183 -8.06 -3.50 -15.82
CA VAL A 183 -7.32 -4.23 -16.88
C VAL A 183 -8.29 -4.94 -17.82
N ARG A 184 -9.39 -5.49 -17.29
CA ARG A 184 -10.41 -6.20 -18.06
C ARG A 184 -11.30 -5.27 -18.90
N ARG A 185 -11.52 -4.02 -18.46
CA ARG A 185 -12.31 -2.98 -19.14
C ARG A 185 -11.50 -2.13 -20.13
N ARG A 186 -10.38 -2.65 -20.68
CA ARG A 186 -9.77 -1.97 -21.83
C ARG A 186 -10.78 -1.98 -22.99
N PRO A 187 -11.08 -0.82 -23.60
CA PRO A 187 -12.03 -0.77 -24.71
C PRO A 187 -11.56 -1.72 -25.81
N THR A 188 -12.47 -2.50 -26.37
CA THR A 188 -12.13 -3.36 -27.52
C THR A 188 -11.72 -2.48 -28.70
N LYS A 189 -10.84 -2.99 -29.57
CA LYS A 189 -10.42 -2.25 -30.78
C LYS A 189 -11.62 -1.81 -31.63
N GLU A 190 -12.72 -2.57 -31.56
CA GLU A 190 -14.00 -2.29 -32.20
C GLU A 190 -14.69 -1.04 -31.63
N GLU A 191 -14.82 -0.92 -30.30
CA GLU A 191 -15.38 0.27 -29.65
C GLU A 191 -14.56 1.53 -29.91
N VAL A 192 -13.24 1.40 -30.04
CA VAL A 192 -12.34 2.53 -30.38
C VAL A 192 -12.54 2.95 -31.83
N SER A 193 -12.64 2.00 -32.77
CA SER A 193 -12.90 2.24 -34.21
C SER A 193 -14.29 2.85 -34.43
N GLU A 194 -15.31 2.38 -33.71
CA GLU A 194 -16.68 2.89 -33.83
C GLU A 194 -16.78 4.32 -33.29
N ALA A 195 -16.08 4.64 -32.20
CA ALA A 195 -15.97 5.99 -31.69
C ALA A 195 -15.21 6.95 -32.63
N GLU A 196 -14.24 6.44 -33.41
CA GLU A 196 -13.58 7.21 -34.48
C GLU A 196 -14.52 7.44 -35.66
N ARG A 197 -15.24 6.41 -36.13
CA ARG A 197 -16.22 6.56 -37.22
C ARG A 197 -17.35 7.54 -36.88
N LEU A 198 -17.84 7.53 -35.64
CA LEU A 198 -18.88 8.47 -35.20
C LEU A 198 -18.38 9.92 -35.09
N LYS A 199 -17.06 10.13 -34.91
CA LYS A 199 -16.45 11.46 -34.98
C LYS A 199 -16.36 11.93 -36.43
N ASP A 200 -15.99 11.04 -37.35
CA ASP A 200 -15.90 11.36 -38.77
C ASP A 200 -17.28 11.66 -39.39
N LEU A 201 -18.35 11.00 -38.92
CA LEU A 201 -19.72 11.23 -39.39
C LEU A 201 -20.31 12.58 -38.93
N LYS A 202 -19.74 13.20 -37.90
CA LYS A 202 -20.17 14.48 -37.33
C LYS A 202 -19.30 15.67 -37.76
N SER A 203 -18.24 15.43 -38.55
CA SER A 203 -17.35 16.48 -39.10
C SER A 203 -17.88 17.02 -40.41
#